data_AF-A0A7Y5XUN1-F1
#
_entry.id   AF-A0A7Y5XUN1-F1
#
_cell.length_a   1.000
_cell.length_b   1.000
_cell.length_c   1.000
_cell.angle_alpha   90.00
_cell.angle_beta   90.00
_cell.angle_gamma   90.00
#
_symmetry.space_group_name_H-M   'P 1'
#
loop_
_entity.id
_entity.type
_entity.pdbx_description
1 polymer ?
#
loop_
_entity_poly.entity_id
_entity_poly.type
_entity_poly.pdbx_seq_one_letter_code
_entity_poly.pdbx_strand_id
1 'polypeptide(L)'
;WVIPSQRNEAALANDEYRLESKGAKLWIDSERAKHEKFAPSARVRRFVMDRDGSRCRICGVGVDEEYPGESGSKARLTIGHLIPQERLKSRGAKDDLDNWRTECSRCNETVRDEAPDPEQYDEVLAGLKRLTSKEAGALLNWMKKGERPRSKVDQAYDRARKLPYSQRVALISHLAKRIGELN
;
A
#
# COMPACT_ATOMS: atom_id res chain seq x y z
N TRP A 1 10.84 -22.85 16.98
CA TRP A 1 10.96 -23.79 18.10
C TRP A 1 9.85 -23.46 19.07
N VAL A 2 9.15 -24.47 19.57
CA VAL A 2 8.17 -24.34 20.66
C VAL A 2 8.66 -25.21 21.79
N ILE A 3 8.91 -24.59 22.95
CA ILE A 3 9.42 -25.25 24.15
C ILE A 3 8.52 -24.80 25.31
N PRO A 4 7.41 -25.53 25.57
CA PRO A 4 6.59 -25.27 26.74
C PRO A 4 7.39 -25.44 28.03
N SER A 5 6.96 -24.71 29.05
CA SER A 5 7.47 -24.77 30.43
C SER A 5 6.28 -24.80 31.37
N GLN A 6 6.49 -24.96 32.68
CA GLN A 6 5.41 -24.94 33.67
C GLN A 6 4.46 -23.72 33.54
N ARG A 7 4.98 -22.57 33.07
CA ARG A 7 4.18 -21.36 32.82
C ARG A 7 3.10 -21.52 31.74
N ASN A 8 3.33 -22.41 30.79
CA ASN A 8 2.44 -22.66 29.65
C ASN A 8 1.70 -24.01 29.78
N GLU A 9 2.22 -24.94 30.58
CA GLU A 9 1.63 -26.26 30.81
C GLU A 9 1.90 -26.72 32.25
N ALA A 10 0.86 -26.68 33.08
CA ALA A 10 0.96 -26.96 34.52
C ALA A 10 1.42 -28.38 34.86
N ALA A 11 1.38 -29.31 33.90
CA ALA A 11 1.86 -30.68 34.07
C ALA A 11 3.40 -30.78 34.11
N LEU A 12 4.14 -29.73 33.72
CA LEU A 12 5.60 -29.72 33.72
C LEU A 12 6.16 -29.24 35.08
N ALA A 13 7.24 -29.87 35.54
CA ALA A 13 7.99 -29.39 36.70
C ALA A 13 8.72 -28.06 36.40
N ASN A 14 9.15 -27.35 37.44
CA ASN A 14 9.83 -26.04 37.28
C ASN A 14 11.17 -26.12 36.55
N ASP A 15 11.85 -27.26 36.63
CA ASP A 15 13.12 -27.58 35.99
C ASP A 15 12.95 -28.43 34.72
N GLU A 16 11.72 -28.68 34.29
CA GLU A 16 11.39 -29.48 33.12
C GLU A 16 11.02 -28.61 31.92
N TYR A 17 11.65 -28.89 30.78
CA TYR A 17 11.33 -28.26 29.49
C TYR A 17 11.06 -29.34 28.46
N ARG A 18 9.88 -29.27 27.82
CA ARG A 18 9.53 -30.19 26.73
C ARG A 18 9.82 -29.52 25.39
N LEU A 19 10.55 -30.18 24.51
CA LEU A 19 10.68 -29.73 23.13
C LEU A 19 9.49 -30.25 22.32
N GLU A 20 8.50 -29.39 22.09
CA GLU A 20 7.29 -29.75 21.36
C GLU A 20 7.51 -29.69 19.84
N SER A 21 8.18 -28.64 19.34
CA SER A 21 8.53 -28.55 17.93
C SER A 21 9.88 -27.90 17.70
N LYS A 22 10.65 -28.46 16.76
CA LYS A 22 11.89 -27.87 16.26
C LYS A 22 11.56 -26.82 15.22
N GLY A 23 12.31 -25.71 15.21
CA GLY A 23 12.28 -24.79 14.08
C GLY A 23 12.88 -25.43 12.83
N ALA A 24 12.67 -24.79 11.68
CA ALA A 24 13.24 -25.23 10.41
C ALA A 24 14.77 -25.17 10.41
N LYS A 25 15.43 -26.13 9.76
CA LYS A 25 16.88 -26.10 9.57
C LYS A 25 17.20 -25.20 8.38
N LEU A 26 17.41 -23.92 8.66
CA LEU A 26 17.68 -22.95 7.60
C LEU A 26 18.99 -23.24 6.85
N TRP A 27 19.90 -24.07 7.36
CA TRP A 27 21.12 -24.47 6.64
C TRP A 27 20.91 -25.60 5.61
N ILE A 28 19.70 -26.16 5.50
CA ILE A 28 19.33 -27.12 4.46
C ILE A 28 18.48 -26.40 3.43
N ASP A 29 18.91 -26.36 2.17
CA ASP A 29 18.25 -25.57 1.12
C ASP A 29 16.78 -25.95 0.89
N SER A 30 16.46 -27.24 0.91
CA SER A 30 15.09 -27.74 0.75
C SER A 30 14.17 -27.42 1.93
N GLU A 31 14.73 -27.25 3.15
CA GLU A 31 13.97 -26.77 4.30
C GLU A 31 13.89 -25.24 4.29
N ARG A 32 14.98 -24.53 3.96
CA ARG A 32 15.00 -23.07 3.82
C ARG A 32 13.96 -22.58 2.80
N ALA A 33 13.87 -23.21 1.64
CA ALA A 33 12.93 -22.85 0.59
C ALA A 33 11.46 -22.89 1.06
N LYS A 34 11.12 -23.79 2.00
CA LYS A 34 9.77 -23.88 2.59
C LYS A 34 9.43 -22.71 3.53
N HIS A 35 10.46 -22.01 4.01
CA HIS A 35 10.34 -20.91 4.96
C HIS A 35 10.76 -19.56 4.37
N GLU A 36 11.04 -19.52 3.07
CA GLU A 36 11.35 -18.29 2.35
C GLU A 36 10.08 -17.45 2.25
N LYS A 37 9.97 -16.43 3.10
CA LYS A 37 8.92 -15.42 2.97
C LYS A 37 9.28 -14.57 1.75
N PHE A 38 8.50 -14.68 0.68
CA PHE A 38 8.55 -13.72 -0.43
C PHE A 38 8.09 -12.35 0.10
N ALA A 39 9.05 -11.59 0.59
CA ALA A 39 8.89 -10.18 0.90
C ALA A 39 9.74 -9.41 -0.11
N PRO A 40 9.21 -8.34 -0.71
CA PRO A 40 9.96 -7.58 -1.70
C PRO A 40 11.21 -6.98 -1.05
N SER A 41 12.37 -7.12 -1.69
CA SER A 41 13.61 -6.48 -1.22
C SER A 41 13.44 -4.96 -1.15
N ALA A 42 14.29 -4.25 -0.39
CA ALA A 42 14.24 -2.79 -0.33
C ALA A 42 14.38 -2.12 -1.72
N ARG A 43 15.21 -2.71 -2.59
CA ARG A 43 15.36 -2.27 -3.99
C ARG A 43 14.06 -2.41 -4.77
N VAL A 44 13.42 -3.57 -4.67
CA VAL A 44 12.12 -3.83 -5.30
C VAL A 44 11.07 -2.87 -4.76
N ARG A 45 10.99 -2.69 -3.45
CA ARG A 45 10.02 -1.79 -2.81
C ARG A 45 10.15 -0.37 -3.37
N ARG A 46 11.37 0.15 -3.45
CA ARG A 46 11.64 1.45 -4.06
C ARG A 46 11.21 1.49 -5.53
N PHE A 47 11.58 0.48 -6.32
CA PHE A 47 11.19 0.40 -7.73
C PHE A 47 9.67 0.41 -7.92
N VAL A 48 8.93 -0.38 -7.15
CA VAL A 48 7.46 -0.45 -7.24
C VAL A 48 6.83 0.88 -6.81
N MET A 49 7.34 1.51 -5.74
CA MET A 49 6.88 2.84 -5.33
C MET A 49 7.15 3.90 -6.39
N ASP A 50 8.33 3.89 -7.02
CA ASP A 50 8.68 4.83 -8.08
C ASP A 50 7.82 4.60 -9.34
N ARG A 51 7.64 3.33 -9.75
CA ARG A 51 6.77 2.93 -10.88
C ARG A 51 5.33 3.40 -10.70
N ASP A 52 4.82 3.29 -9.48
CA ASP A 52 3.43 3.64 -9.15
C ASP A 52 3.28 5.11 -8.71
N GLY A 53 4.33 5.93 -8.88
CA GLY A 53 4.30 7.36 -8.58
C GLY A 53 4.19 7.69 -7.08
N SER A 54 4.52 6.74 -6.20
CA SER A 54 4.32 6.83 -4.74
C SER A 54 2.87 7.17 -4.37
N ARG A 55 1.93 6.49 -5.06
CA ARG A 55 0.49 6.58 -4.80
C ARG A 55 -0.14 5.19 -4.71
N CYS A 56 -1.18 5.08 -3.89
CA CYS A 56 -1.98 3.85 -3.80
C CYS A 56 -2.64 3.56 -5.15
N ARG A 57 -2.44 2.35 -5.69
CA ARG A 57 -3.05 1.91 -6.96
C ARG A 57 -4.55 1.61 -6.86
N ILE A 58 -5.10 1.52 -5.64
CA ILE A 58 -6.53 1.30 -5.40
C ILE A 58 -7.28 2.63 -5.27
N CYS A 59 -6.94 3.45 -4.25
CA CYS A 59 -7.68 4.68 -3.96
C CYS A 59 -6.99 5.97 -4.47
N GLY A 60 -5.75 5.89 -4.93
CA GLY A 60 -5.01 7.02 -5.49
C GLY A 60 -4.37 7.97 -4.47
N VAL A 61 -4.50 7.73 -3.16
CA VAL A 61 -3.87 8.58 -2.12
C VAL A 61 -2.34 8.48 -2.19
N GLY A 62 -1.67 9.62 -2.12
CA GLY A 62 -0.20 9.73 -2.13
C GLY A 62 0.41 9.61 -0.74
N VAL A 63 1.74 9.41 -0.70
CA VAL A 63 2.49 9.44 0.57
C VAL A 63 2.27 10.76 1.31
N ASP A 64 2.04 10.67 2.63
CA ASP A 64 1.76 11.81 3.51
C ASP A 64 0.52 12.64 3.16
N GLU A 65 -0.27 12.31 2.13
CA GLU A 65 -1.58 12.92 1.90
C GLU A 65 -2.57 12.46 2.96
N GLU A 66 -3.53 13.31 3.31
CA GLU A 66 -4.61 12.90 4.21
C GLU A 66 -5.57 11.97 3.47
N TYR A 67 -6.14 10.99 4.18
CA TYR A 67 -7.20 10.18 3.60
C TYR A 67 -8.41 11.08 3.28
N PRO A 68 -9.07 10.88 2.12
CA PRO A 68 -10.26 11.66 1.77
C PRO A 68 -11.33 11.57 2.87
N GLY A 69 -11.74 12.73 3.40
CA GLY A 69 -12.74 12.80 4.47
C GLY A 69 -12.19 12.65 5.90
N GLU A 70 -10.89 12.47 6.09
CA GLU A 70 -10.28 12.23 7.40
C GLU A 70 -9.05 13.11 7.63
N SER A 71 -9.31 14.32 8.12
CA SER A 71 -8.27 15.29 8.44
C SER A 71 -7.32 14.77 9.54
N GLY A 72 -6.03 15.06 9.42
CA GLY A 72 -5.00 14.59 10.34
C GLY A 72 -4.56 13.12 10.17
N SER A 73 -5.32 12.29 9.44
CA SER A 73 -4.93 10.91 9.15
C SER A 73 -4.13 10.83 7.86
N LYS A 74 -2.81 10.78 7.97
CA LYS A 74 -1.92 10.67 6.81
C LYS A 74 -1.79 9.25 6.29
N ALA A 75 -1.79 9.10 4.97
CA ALA A 75 -1.55 7.84 4.30
C ALA A 75 -0.10 7.39 4.45
N ARG A 76 0.05 6.17 4.95
CA ARG A 76 1.29 5.39 4.87
C ARG A 76 1.16 4.42 3.71
N LEU A 77 2.17 4.38 2.86
CA LEU A 77 2.22 3.48 1.72
C LEU A 77 3.07 2.25 2.05
N THR A 78 2.65 1.12 1.50
CA THR A 78 3.35 -0.16 1.53
C THR A 78 3.30 -0.77 0.13
N ILE A 79 3.95 -1.93 -0.03
CA ILE A 79 3.78 -2.78 -1.20
C ILE A 79 2.82 -3.91 -0.84
N GLY A 80 1.72 -3.99 -1.59
CA GLY A 80 0.74 -5.07 -1.55
C GLY A 80 0.87 -6.00 -2.74
N HIS A 81 0.13 -7.11 -2.69
CA HIS A 81 0.02 -8.07 -3.78
C HIS A 81 -1.26 -7.81 -4.57
N LEU A 82 -1.19 -7.86 -5.90
CA LEU A 82 -2.33 -7.83 -6.80
C LEU A 82 -3.17 -9.11 -6.65
N ILE A 83 -2.50 -10.26 -6.58
CA ILE A 83 -3.07 -11.57 -6.27
C ILE A 83 -2.41 -12.07 -4.97
N PRO A 84 -3.19 -12.43 -3.93
CA PRO A 84 -2.65 -12.95 -2.68
C PRO A 84 -1.73 -14.16 -2.89
N GLN A 85 -0.67 -14.23 -2.09
CA GLN A 85 0.43 -15.18 -2.28
C GLN A 85 -0.03 -16.64 -2.29
N GLU A 86 -0.98 -17.02 -1.42
CA GLU A 86 -1.50 -18.39 -1.37
C GLU A 86 -2.24 -18.78 -2.65
N ARG A 87 -2.92 -17.81 -3.28
CA ARG A 87 -3.63 -18.00 -4.55
C ARG A 87 -2.69 -18.06 -5.74
N LEU A 88 -1.60 -17.29 -5.72
CA LEU A 88 -0.54 -17.44 -6.73
C LEU A 88 0.09 -18.83 -6.67
N LYS A 89 0.41 -19.31 -5.46
CA LYS A 89 0.97 -20.65 -5.24
C LYS A 89 0.03 -21.73 -5.77
N SER A 90 -1.27 -21.65 -5.48
CA SER A 90 -2.25 -22.64 -5.95
C SER A 90 -2.36 -22.68 -7.48
N ARG A 91 -1.99 -21.60 -8.17
CA ARG A 91 -1.97 -21.49 -9.64
C ARG A 91 -0.62 -21.89 -10.26
N GLY A 92 0.38 -22.22 -9.44
CA GLY A 92 1.76 -22.42 -9.92
C GLY A 92 2.37 -21.16 -10.52
N ALA A 93 1.82 -19.98 -10.21
CA ALA A 93 2.29 -18.70 -10.70
C ALA A 93 3.39 -18.13 -9.79
N LYS A 94 4.30 -17.35 -10.38
CA LYS A 94 5.38 -16.69 -9.63
C LYS A 94 4.88 -15.39 -9.03
N ASP A 95 5.40 -15.07 -7.85
CA ASP A 95 5.24 -13.77 -7.23
C ASP A 95 6.38 -12.85 -7.68
N ASP A 96 6.14 -12.09 -8.75
CA ASP A 96 7.12 -11.22 -9.38
C ASP A 96 6.70 -9.73 -9.35
N LEU A 97 7.45 -8.88 -10.06
CA LEU A 97 7.22 -7.43 -10.07
C LEU A 97 5.81 -7.03 -10.55
N ASP A 98 5.16 -7.84 -11.37
CA ASP A 98 3.84 -7.53 -11.91
C ASP A 98 2.74 -7.84 -10.89
N ASN A 99 3.00 -8.76 -9.95
CA ASN A 99 2.10 -9.00 -8.84
C ASN A 99 2.23 -7.97 -7.71
N TRP A 100 3.29 -7.16 -7.69
CA TRP A 100 3.47 -6.15 -6.64
C TRP A 100 2.98 -4.78 -7.07
N ARG A 101 2.33 -4.07 -6.15
CA ARG A 101 1.86 -2.68 -6.36
C ARG A 101 1.87 -1.87 -5.08
N THR A 102 1.92 -0.56 -5.22
CA THR A 102 1.86 0.38 -4.11
C THR A 102 0.43 0.50 -3.60
N GLU A 103 0.24 0.35 -2.30
CA GLU A 103 -1.06 0.46 -1.63
C GLU A 103 -0.92 1.29 -0.35
N CYS A 104 -1.99 1.97 0.07
CA CYS A 104 -2.03 2.60 1.39
C CYS A 104 -2.44 1.58 2.45
N SER A 105 -2.08 1.83 3.72
CA SER A 105 -2.45 0.97 4.85
C SER A 105 -3.92 0.56 4.84
N ARG A 106 -4.85 1.50 4.55
CA ARG A 106 -6.29 1.19 4.54
C ARG A 106 -6.72 0.23 3.43
N CYS A 107 -6.16 0.38 2.24
CA CYS A 107 -6.50 -0.50 1.11
C CYS A 107 -5.82 -1.86 1.24
N ASN A 108 -4.62 -1.91 1.83
CA ASN A 108 -3.86 -3.14 1.98
C ASN A 108 -4.34 -3.98 3.19
N GLU A 109 -4.63 -3.36 4.33
CA GLU A 109 -4.98 -4.08 5.57
C GLU A 109 -6.39 -4.68 5.55
N THR A 110 -7.32 -4.08 4.80
CA THR A 110 -8.73 -4.50 4.75
C THR A 110 -8.98 -5.68 3.84
N VAL A 111 -8.09 -5.96 2.88
CA VAL A 111 -8.39 -6.90 1.78
C VAL A 111 -7.75 -8.28 1.97
N ARG A 112 -6.57 -8.39 2.63
CA ARG A 112 -5.85 -9.65 2.94
C ARG A 112 -6.00 -10.72 1.83
N ASP A 113 -6.27 -11.98 2.17
CA ASP A 113 -6.42 -13.10 1.22
C ASP A 113 -7.79 -13.14 0.51
N GLU A 114 -8.71 -12.25 0.91
CA GLU A 114 -10.09 -12.16 0.44
C GLU A 114 -10.25 -11.25 -0.79
N ALA A 115 -9.16 -10.63 -1.26
CA ALA A 115 -9.15 -9.88 -2.53
C ALA A 115 -9.81 -10.69 -3.66
N PRO A 116 -10.74 -10.11 -4.44
CA PRO A 116 -11.10 -10.69 -5.72
C PRO A 116 -9.88 -10.71 -6.64
N ASP A 117 -9.92 -11.57 -7.65
CA ASP A 117 -8.92 -11.50 -8.71
C ASP A 117 -8.97 -10.14 -9.42
N PRO A 118 -7.83 -9.64 -9.91
CA PRO A 118 -7.81 -8.38 -10.66
C PRO A 118 -8.64 -8.50 -11.94
N GLU A 119 -9.24 -7.36 -12.34
CA GLU A 119 -9.91 -7.26 -13.63
C GLU A 119 -8.95 -7.62 -14.78
N GLN A 120 -9.47 -8.35 -15.76
CA GLN A 120 -8.75 -8.69 -16.96
C GLN A 120 -8.79 -7.51 -17.95
N TYR A 121 -7.76 -7.42 -18.80
CA TYR A 121 -7.64 -6.33 -19.76
C TYR A 121 -8.89 -6.16 -20.63
N ASP A 122 -9.46 -7.26 -21.13
CA ASP A 122 -10.65 -7.23 -21.97
C ASP A 122 -11.93 -6.80 -21.22
N GLU A 123 -12.01 -7.10 -19.92
CA GLU A 123 -13.12 -6.66 -19.05
C GLU A 123 -13.08 -5.14 -18.87
N VAL A 124 -11.89 -4.61 -18.58
CA VAL A 124 -11.67 -3.16 -18.49
C VAL A 124 -11.99 -2.50 -19.83
N LEU A 125 -11.45 -3.02 -20.94
CA LEU A 125 -11.72 -2.49 -22.28
C LEU A 125 -13.22 -2.47 -22.61
N ALA A 126 -13.96 -3.50 -22.24
CA ALA A 126 -15.40 -3.55 -22.44
C ALA A 126 -16.12 -2.42 -21.69
N GLY A 127 -15.69 -2.10 -20.46
CA GLY A 127 -16.20 -0.99 -19.67
C GLY A 127 -15.90 0.39 -20.28
N LEU A 128 -14.76 0.54 -20.94
CA LEU A 128 -14.35 1.82 -21.56
C LEU A 128 -15.14 2.18 -22.84
N LYS A 129 -15.84 1.23 -23.45
CA LYS A 129 -16.59 1.45 -24.71
C LYS A 129 -17.67 2.55 -24.63
N ARG A 130 -18.14 2.86 -23.42
CA ARG A 130 -19.18 3.87 -23.19
C ARG A 130 -18.63 5.28 -22.97
N LEU A 131 -17.31 5.43 -22.88
CA LEU A 131 -16.68 6.74 -22.71
C LEU A 131 -16.77 7.55 -24.00
N THR A 132 -17.11 8.82 -23.87
CA THR A 132 -16.95 9.80 -24.94
C THR A 132 -15.47 10.00 -25.27
N SER A 133 -15.15 10.51 -26.47
CA SER A 133 -13.75 10.81 -26.85
C SER A 133 -13.05 11.75 -25.86
N LYS A 134 -13.80 12.67 -25.24
CA LYS A 134 -13.28 13.58 -24.21
C LYS A 134 -12.91 12.84 -22.92
N GLU A 135 -13.76 11.93 -22.46
CA GLU A 135 -13.50 11.11 -21.26
C GLU A 135 -12.36 10.12 -21.48
N ALA A 136 -12.33 9.44 -22.63
CA ALA A 136 -11.23 8.57 -23.00
C ALA A 136 -9.89 9.34 -23.11
N GLY A 137 -9.92 10.55 -23.68
CA GLY A 137 -8.76 11.44 -23.72
C GLY A 137 -8.29 11.88 -22.33
N ALA A 138 -9.22 12.16 -21.42
CA ALA A 138 -8.90 12.47 -20.03
C ALA A 138 -8.27 11.27 -19.32
N LEU A 139 -8.88 10.08 -19.42
CA LEU A 139 -8.34 8.84 -18.85
C LEU A 139 -6.93 8.54 -19.40
N LEU A 140 -6.71 8.66 -20.70
CA LEU A 140 -5.40 8.46 -21.32
C LEU A 140 -4.36 9.43 -20.75
N ASN A 141 -4.72 10.70 -20.57
CA ASN A 141 -3.83 11.70 -19.97
C ASN A 141 -3.49 11.33 -18.51
N TRP A 142 -4.45 10.83 -17.74
CA TRP A 142 -4.23 10.41 -16.35
C TRP A 142 -3.31 9.19 -16.28
N MET A 143 -3.58 8.19 -17.14
CA MET A 143 -2.77 6.98 -17.27
C MET A 143 -1.32 7.31 -17.65
N LYS A 144 -1.11 8.23 -18.59
CA LYS A 144 0.23 8.70 -18.99
C LYS A 144 0.96 9.44 -17.87
N LYS A 145 0.24 10.18 -17.03
CA LYS A 145 0.82 10.90 -15.89
C LYS A 145 1.06 10.01 -14.68
N GLY A 146 0.46 8.83 -14.62
CA GLY A 146 0.51 7.95 -13.45
C GLY A 146 -0.31 8.44 -12.26
N GLU A 147 -1.09 9.51 -12.44
CA GLU A 147 -1.91 10.11 -11.39
C GLU A 147 -3.20 10.70 -11.96
N ARG A 148 -4.24 10.73 -11.13
CA ARG A 148 -5.41 11.57 -11.40
C ARG A 148 -4.99 13.02 -11.17
N PRO A 149 -5.08 13.92 -12.17
CA PRO A 149 -4.61 15.29 -12.03
C PRO A 149 -5.37 15.99 -10.93
N ARG A 150 -4.62 16.42 -9.92
CA ARG A 150 -5.12 17.25 -8.82
C ARG A 150 -5.29 18.69 -9.29
N SER A 151 -6.25 19.41 -8.70
CA SER A 151 -6.49 20.81 -9.04
C SER A 151 -5.25 21.67 -8.73
N LYS A 152 -5.21 22.90 -9.24
CA LYS A 152 -4.14 23.84 -8.87
C LYS A 152 -4.15 24.15 -7.36
N VAL A 153 -5.34 24.13 -6.74
CA VAL A 153 -5.53 24.39 -5.30
C VAL A 153 -4.99 23.24 -4.47
N ASP A 154 -5.28 22.01 -4.88
CA ASP A 154 -4.73 20.80 -4.28
C ASP A 154 -3.20 20.83 -4.20
N GLN A 155 -2.55 21.13 -5.33
CA GLN A 155 -1.09 21.22 -5.42
C GLN A 155 -0.55 22.36 -4.56
N ALA A 156 -1.26 23.50 -4.50
CA ALA A 156 -0.90 24.61 -3.63
C ALA A 156 -1.01 24.25 -2.15
N TYR A 157 -2.06 23.50 -1.76
CA TYR A 157 -2.27 23.03 -0.39
C TYR A 157 -1.18 22.05 0.05
N ASP A 158 -0.75 21.13 -0.82
CA ASP A 158 0.36 20.22 -0.49
C ASP A 158 1.67 20.93 -0.21
N ARG A 159 1.91 22.05 -0.89
CA ARG A 159 3.07 22.90 -0.62
C ARG A 159 2.88 23.67 0.69
N ALA A 160 1.70 24.24 0.91
CA ALA A 160 1.35 25.00 2.09
C ALA A 160 1.45 24.17 3.39
N ARG A 161 0.95 22.93 3.39
CA ARG A 161 0.93 22.08 4.59
C ARG A 161 2.33 21.62 5.05
N LYS A 162 3.32 21.64 4.16
CA LYS A 162 4.73 21.34 4.46
C LYS A 162 5.46 22.50 5.15
N LEU A 163 4.86 23.70 5.20
CA LEU A 163 5.45 24.85 5.87
C LEU A 163 5.50 24.66 7.39
N PRO A 164 6.48 25.28 8.08
CA PRO A 164 6.48 25.43 9.54
C PRO A 164 5.21 26.09 10.08
N TYR A 165 4.83 25.81 11.33
CA TYR A 165 3.58 26.29 11.93
C TYR A 165 3.38 27.81 11.79
N SER A 166 4.40 28.61 12.15
CA SER A 166 4.35 30.07 12.05
C SER A 166 4.09 30.55 10.60
N GLN A 167 4.67 29.88 9.61
CA GLN A 167 4.49 30.18 8.20
C GLN A 167 3.11 29.75 7.69
N ARG A 168 2.54 28.65 8.20
CA ARG A 168 1.17 28.26 7.89
C ARG A 168 0.15 29.28 8.41
N VAL A 169 0.33 29.78 9.64
CA VAL A 169 -0.53 30.84 10.20
C VAL A 169 -0.44 32.11 9.35
N ALA A 170 0.78 32.54 9.00
CA ALA A 170 0.97 33.69 8.13
C ALA A 170 0.32 33.52 6.74
N LEU A 171 0.40 32.31 6.15
CA LEU A 171 -0.24 32.00 4.89
C LEU A 171 -1.77 32.03 4.99
N ILE A 172 -2.35 31.52 6.07
CA ILE A 172 -3.80 31.61 6.33
C ILE A 172 -4.23 33.07 6.39
N SER A 173 -3.56 33.90 7.19
CA SER A 173 -3.87 35.33 7.27
C SER A 173 -3.70 36.06 5.93
N HIS A 174 -2.71 35.67 5.12
CA HIS A 174 -2.53 36.23 3.79
C HIS A 174 -3.69 35.86 2.85
N LEU A 175 -4.13 34.60 2.87
CA LEU A 175 -5.24 34.13 2.06
C LEU A 175 -6.57 34.78 2.48
N ALA A 176 -6.85 34.87 3.79
CA ALA A 176 -8.03 35.54 4.33
C ALA A 176 -8.13 37.00 3.86
N LYS A 177 -7.04 37.76 3.98
CA LYS A 177 -6.96 39.14 3.47
C LYS A 177 -7.23 39.23 1.97
N ARG A 178 -6.74 38.28 1.18
CA ARG A 178 -6.89 38.27 -0.27
C ARG A 178 -8.35 38.08 -0.71
N ILE A 179 -9.14 37.34 0.06
CA ILE A 179 -10.56 37.08 -0.26
C ILE A 179 -11.53 37.97 0.52
N GLY A 180 -11.02 38.88 1.35
CA GLY A 180 -11.85 39.81 2.13
C GLY A 180 -12.49 39.18 3.36
N GLU A 181 -12.02 38.03 3.82
CA GLU A 181 -12.40 37.50 5.14
C GLU A 181 -11.72 38.36 6.22
N LEU A 182 -12.53 39.03 7.04
CA LEU A 182 -12.06 39.75 8.23
C LEU A 182 -11.64 38.72 9.28
N ASN A 183 -10.41 38.87 9.80
CA ASN A 183 -9.89 38.07 10.92
C ASN A 183 -10.80 38.12 12.14
#